data_AF-A0A661RJE9-F1
#
_entry.id   AF-A0A661RJE9-F1
#
_cell.length_a   1.000
_cell.length_b   1.000
_cell.length_c   1.000
_cell.angle_alpha   90.00
_cell.angle_beta   90.00
_cell.angle_gamma   90.00
#
_symmetry.space_group_name_H-M   'P 1'
#
loop_
_entity.id
_entity.type
_entity.pdbx_description
1 polymer ?
#
loop_
_entity_poly.entity_id
_entity_poly.type
_entity_poly.pdbx_seq_one_letter_code
_entity_poly.pdbx_strand_id
1 'polypeptide(L)'
;MRDLSKLTFHPTTEKIVDLLCEKTQNSNPQFFRMMVSYYICKMAATMRVQISTKDRGKIPINFYGVNLGISGIGKGHSTNILEDQIVNKFRTVFFEETLPKVSEKNLKTLSVKRTNIYNQNPNLGTALIDFDEMHANVTKEYESLGKMAFSFDSGTTAAVKQMRHKLLMSGAGSMNLEIDEIGSNLLGNVDVLSTFLELFDVGKVKQKLTKNTKENIRSEEIEGKTPTNLMLFGTPAKLFDGSKIEDEFWTFIQTGYGRRCFFGYTRGTGRNKHLTANDIYNKLTSVQSEQLIISLSNKFAILATEANYAKEIQVSKDVSLLSIEYKLYCENLADSLGDHEEMVKAEIEHRYFKSLKLAGGLAFMDGHGEITEDNMYHAIAMAEESGKSFKQMLNQDKNYVKLAKYVCGINREVTHVDLTESLPFYRGALSQKSDMMQMAIAWGYKNSMIIKRKFDNNIEFITGETLGKTD
;
A
#
# COMPACT_ATOMS: atom_id res chain seq x y z
N MET A 1 25.42 12.31 -2.76
CA MET A 1 24.29 11.58 -3.37
C MET A 1 24.58 11.20 -4.83
N ARG A 2 24.25 9.97 -5.26
CA ARG A 2 24.31 9.54 -6.68
C ARG A 2 23.28 10.29 -7.55
N ASP A 3 23.50 10.30 -8.86
CA ASP A 3 22.54 10.80 -9.85
C ASP A 3 21.25 9.98 -9.81
N LEU A 4 20.15 10.62 -9.39
CA LEU A 4 18.84 9.97 -9.20
C LEU A 4 18.28 9.39 -10.51
N SER A 5 18.67 9.94 -11.66
CA SER A 5 18.22 9.45 -12.98
C SER A 5 18.85 8.12 -13.38
N LYS A 6 19.94 7.73 -12.73
CA LYS A 6 20.73 6.52 -13.03
C LYS A 6 20.59 5.44 -11.96
N LEU A 7 19.71 5.63 -10.98
CA LEU A 7 19.49 4.61 -9.95
C LEU A 7 18.84 3.38 -10.54
N THR A 8 19.29 2.22 -10.07
CA THR A 8 18.70 0.93 -10.40
C THR A 8 17.75 0.48 -9.29
N PHE A 9 16.91 -0.49 -9.60
CA PHE A 9 16.08 -1.17 -8.59
C PHE A 9 16.85 -2.35 -7.99
N HIS A 10 16.33 -2.89 -6.88
CA HIS A 10 16.99 -3.97 -6.16
C HIS A 10 17.07 -5.26 -7.01
N PRO A 11 18.26 -5.87 -7.23
CA PRO A 11 18.42 -6.98 -8.17
C PRO A 11 17.53 -8.20 -7.92
N THR A 12 17.38 -8.63 -6.66
CA THR A 12 16.50 -9.76 -6.32
C THR A 12 15.03 -9.40 -6.51
N THR A 13 14.66 -8.16 -6.25
CA THR A 13 13.28 -7.67 -6.44
C THR A 13 12.96 -7.64 -7.92
N GLU A 14 13.88 -7.16 -8.76
CA GLU A 14 13.71 -7.15 -10.21
C GLU A 14 13.59 -8.56 -10.79
N LYS A 15 14.32 -9.55 -10.29
CA LYS A 15 14.12 -10.96 -10.70
C LYS A 15 12.70 -11.45 -10.43
N ILE A 16 12.09 -11.04 -9.31
CA ILE A 16 10.70 -11.38 -9.00
C ILE A 16 9.75 -10.61 -9.94
N VAL A 17 10.03 -9.33 -10.19
CA VAL A 17 9.24 -8.50 -11.10
C VAL A 17 9.26 -9.07 -12.52
N ASP A 18 10.43 -9.45 -13.03
CA ASP A 18 10.61 -10.05 -14.36
C ASP A 18 9.83 -11.37 -14.47
N LEU A 19 9.90 -12.20 -13.43
CA LEU A 19 9.10 -13.43 -13.33
C LEU A 19 7.59 -13.14 -13.39
N LEU A 20 7.11 -12.13 -12.66
CA LEU A 20 5.70 -11.75 -12.66
C LEU A 20 5.28 -11.18 -14.01
N CYS A 21 6.10 -10.34 -14.63
CA CYS A 21 5.90 -9.83 -15.98
C CYS A 21 5.79 -10.98 -17.00
N GLU A 22 6.67 -11.97 -16.90
CA GLU A 22 6.69 -13.16 -17.76
C GLU A 22 5.40 -13.98 -17.61
N LYS A 23 5.03 -14.35 -16.38
CA LYS A 23 3.85 -15.19 -16.10
C LYS A 23 2.53 -14.47 -16.41
N THR A 24 2.46 -13.17 -16.23
CA THR A 24 1.26 -12.36 -16.51
C THR A 24 1.20 -11.82 -17.95
N GLN A 25 2.25 -12.02 -18.75
CA GLN A 25 2.40 -11.46 -20.09
C GLN A 25 2.24 -9.93 -20.13
N ASN A 26 2.67 -9.28 -19.06
CA ASN A 26 2.61 -7.83 -18.89
C ASN A 26 4.02 -7.27 -18.84
N SER A 27 4.31 -6.30 -19.69
CA SER A 27 5.60 -5.64 -19.80
C SER A 27 5.72 -4.40 -18.91
N ASN A 28 4.73 -4.12 -18.05
CA ASN A 28 4.82 -3.01 -17.10
C ASN A 28 5.36 -3.50 -15.73
N PRO A 29 6.64 -3.25 -15.42
CA PRO A 29 7.24 -3.71 -14.17
C PRO A 29 6.76 -2.92 -12.95
N GLN A 30 6.32 -1.67 -13.12
CA GLN A 30 6.02 -0.76 -12.01
C GLN A 30 4.93 -1.31 -11.08
N PHE A 31 3.85 -1.84 -11.67
CA PHE A 31 2.74 -2.43 -10.90
C PHE A 31 3.24 -3.58 -10.01
N PHE A 32 4.15 -4.40 -10.53
CA PHE A 32 4.71 -5.53 -9.79
C PHE A 32 5.79 -5.11 -8.79
N ARG A 33 6.63 -4.10 -9.10
CA ARG A 33 7.62 -3.54 -8.15
C ARG A 33 6.96 -3.09 -6.85
N MET A 34 5.81 -2.43 -6.95
CA MET A 34 5.00 -2.02 -5.80
C MET A 34 4.56 -3.23 -4.98
N MET A 35 4.03 -4.28 -5.63
CA MET A 35 3.62 -5.51 -4.95
C MET A 35 4.78 -6.20 -4.24
N VAL A 36 5.91 -6.40 -4.94
CA VAL A 36 7.06 -7.10 -4.36
C VAL A 36 7.63 -6.30 -3.17
N SER A 37 7.74 -4.97 -3.28
CA SER A 37 8.17 -4.11 -2.17
C SER A 37 7.27 -4.24 -0.94
N TYR A 38 5.96 -4.28 -1.15
CA TYR A 38 4.99 -4.52 -0.08
C TYR A 38 5.21 -5.88 0.61
N TYR A 39 5.34 -6.97 -0.15
CA TYR A 39 5.54 -8.30 0.44
C TYR A 39 6.85 -8.45 1.21
N ILE A 40 7.93 -7.80 0.72
CA ILE A 40 9.22 -7.77 1.44
C ILE A 40 9.05 -7.09 2.81
N CYS A 41 8.45 -5.90 2.83
CA CYS A 41 8.21 -5.19 4.09
C CYS A 41 7.20 -5.91 4.99
N LYS A 42 6.19 -6.58 4.42
CA LYS A 42 5.20 -7.41 5.14
C LYS A 42 5.88 -8.56 5.88
N MET A 43 6.81 -9.27 5.23
CA MET A 43 7.59 -10.33 5.86
C MET A 43 8.48 -9.78 6.99
N ALA A 44 9.23 -8.70 6.73
CA ALA A 44 10.09 -8.06 7.75
C ALA A 44 9.26 -7.58 8.96
N ALA A 45 8.13 -6.93 8.72
CA ALA A 45 7.19 -6.47 9.73
C ALA A 45 6.62 -7.63 10.56
N THR A 46 6.25 -8.73 9.90
CA THR A 46 5.74 -9.96 10.55
C THR A 46 6.78 -10.53 11.52
N MET A 47 8.06 -10.49 11.15
CA MET A 47 9.18 -10.89 12.01
C MET A 47 9.58 -9.84 13.05
N ARG A 48 8.87 -8.71 13.15
CA ARG A 48 9.15 -7.59 14.06
C ARG A 48 10.53 -6.97 13.89
N VAL A 49 11.05 -7.00 12.68
CA VAL A 49 12.31 -6.36 12.35
C VAL A 49 12.17 -4.84 12.48
N GLN A 50 13.17 -4.22 13.09
CA GLN A 50 13.22 -2.78 13.33
C GLN A 50 14.49 -2.17 12.74
N ILE A 51 14.38 -0.92 12.32
CA ILE A 51 15.52 -0.10 11.93
C ILE A 51 16.00 0.64 13.18
N SER A 52 17.29 0.50 13.50
CA SER A 52 17.95 1.18 14.61
C SER A 52 18.71 2.39 14.08
N THR A 53 18.16 3.58 14.33
CA THR A 53 18.78 4.87 13.97
C THR A 53 19.40 5.51 15.21
N LYS A 54 20.48 6.27 15.03
CA LYS A 54 21.13 6.99 16.14
C LYS A 54 20.34 8.21 16.59
N ASP A 55 19.58 8.85 15.70
CA ASP A 55 18.85 10.10 15.94
C ASP A 55 17.38 9.87 16.36
N ARG A 56 16.70 8.86 15.81
CA ARG A 56 15.25 8.62 16.04
C ARG A 56 14.95 7.33 16.82
N GLY A 57 15.99 6.58 17.20
CA GLY A 57 15.86 5.29 17.87
C GLY A 57 15.28 4.22 16.95
N LYS A 58 14.45 3.33 17.52
CA LYS A 58 13.91 2.15 16.83
C LYS A 58 12.62 2.45 16.09
N ILE A 59 12.64 2.23 14.78
CA ILE A 59 11.54 2.45 13.84
C ILE A 59 11.08 1.10 13.29
N PRO A 60 9.76 0.78 13.31
CA PRO A 60 9.27 -0.44 12.68
C PRO A 60 9.38 -0.37 11.15
N ILE A 61 9.75 -1.47 10.53
CA ILE A 61 9.61 -1.62 9.07
C ILE A 61 8.13 -1.78 8.74
N ASN A 62 7.67 -0.97 7.78
CA ASN A 62 6.37 -1.16 7.15
C ASN A 62 6.28 -0.53 5.76
N PHE A 63 5.20 -0.86 5.05
CA PHE A 63 4.92 -0.37 3.71
C PHE A 63 3.43 -0.03 3.54
N TYR A 64 3.15 1.21 3.14
CA TYR A 64 1.83 1.64 2.70
C TYR A 64 1.90 1.94 1.19
N GLY A 65 0.95 1.43 0.42
CA GLY A 65 0.92 1.57 -1.03
C GLY A 65 -0.48 1.74 -1.60
N VAL A 66 -0.58 2.58 -2.63
CA VAL A 66 -1.75 2.64 -3.52
C VAL A 66 -1.28 2.20 -4.90
N ASN A 67 -1.84 1.12 -5.44
CA ASN A 67 -1.41 0.55 -6.71
C ASN A 67 -2.61 0.42 -7.65
N LEU A 68 -2.73 1.37 -8.58
CA LEU A 68 -3.84 1.45 -9.51
C LEU A 68 -3.43 0.97 -10.90
N GLY A 69 -4.21 0.06 -11.45
CA GLY A 69 -4.01 -0.47 -12.79
C GLY A 69 -5.35 -0.79 -13.44
N ILE A 70 -5.40 -0.75 -14.77
CA ILE A 70 -6.62 -1.16 -15.49
C ILE A 70 -6.93 -2.65 -15.27
N SER A 71 -8.19 -3.04 -15.47
CA SER A 71 -8.59 -4.44 -15.38
C SER A 71 -7.81 -5.29 -16.38
N GLY A 72 -7.39 -6.49 -15.96
CA GLY A 72 -6.61 -7.41 -16.77
C GLY A 72 -5.09 -7.15 -16.80
N ILE A 73 -4.56 -6.30 -15.90
CA ILE A 73 -3.11 -6.07 -15.73
C ILE A 73 -2.35 -7.27 -15.12
N GLY A 74 -3.07 -8.29 -14.65
CA GLY A 74 -2.48 -9.48 -14.04
C GLY A 74 -2.48 -9.50 -12.52
N LYS A 75 -3.07 -8.49 -11.85
CA LYS A 75 -3.17 -8.36 -10.37
C LYS A 75 -3.42 -9.69 -9.66
N GLY A 76 -4.58 -10.31 -9.89
CA GLY A 76 -4.96 -11.56 -9.21
C GLY A 76 -3.98 -12.70 -9.46
N HIS A 77 -3.49 -12.84 -10.71
CA HIS A 77 -2.51 -13.87 -11.05
C HIS A 77 -1.17 -13.63 -10.33
N SER A 78 -0.68 -12.38 -10.32
CA SER A 78 0.55 -12.01 -9.61
C SER A 78 0.43 -12.14 -8.10
N THR A 79 -0.74 -11.82 -7.52
CA THR A 79 -0.99 -12.01 -6.08
C THR A 79 -0.89 -13.48 -5.73
N ASN A 80 -1.55 -14.37 -6.50
CA ASN A 80 -1.49 -15.81 -6.24
C ASN A 80 -0.07 -16.35 -6.36
N ILE A 81 0.72 -15.90 -7.35
CA ILE A 81 2.14 -16.31 -7.45
C ILE A 81 2.93 -15.86 -6.21
N LEU A 82 2.75 -14.60 -5.80
CA LEU A 82 3.46 -14.07 -4.63
C LEU A 82 3.05 -14.78 -3.35
N GLU A 83 1.77 -14.99 -3.09
CA GLU A 83 1.28 -15.60 -1.85
C GLU A 83 1.47 -17.11 -1.81
N ASP A 84 1.07 -17.82 -2.87
CA ASP A 84 0.95 -19.28 -2.85
C ASP A 84 2.23 -19.99 -3.30
N GLN A 85 3.14 -19.29 -3.96
CA GLN A 85 4.36 -19.90 -4.51
C GLN A 85 5.65 -19.30 -3.97
N ILE A 86 5.71 -17.97 -3.75
CA ILE A 86 6.92 -17.29 -3.30
C ILE A 86 6.94 -17.11 -1.77
N VAL A 87 5.85 -16.62 -1.16
CA VAL A 87 5.76 -16.30 0.28
C VAL A 87 5.20 -17.47 1.09
N ASN A 88 4.60 -18.47 0.43
CA ASN A 88 3.96 -19.63 1.05
C ASN A 88 4.80 -20.28 2.17
N LYS A 89 6.07 -20.63 1.92
CA LYS A 89 6.91 -21.28 2.93
C LYS A 89 7.32 -20.35 4.06
N PHE A 90 7.49 -19.04 3.80
CA PHE A 90 7.64 -18.06 4.87
C PHE A 90 6.42 -18.10 5.80
N ARG A 91 5.22 -18.07 5.22
CA ARG A 91 3.97 -18.10 5.98
C ARG A 91 3.84 -19.39 6.79
N THR A 92 4.10 -20.55 6.19
CA THR A 92 4.08 -21.84 6.88
C THR A 92 5.04 -21.87 8.07
N VAL A 93 6.33 -21.59 7.85
CA VAL A 93 7.34 -21.58 8.93
C VAL A 93 6.98 -20.57 10.02
N PHE A 94 6.49 -19.38 9.64
CA PHE A 94 6.09 -18.38 10.62
C PHE A 94 4.95 -18.87 11.51
N PHE A 95 3.84 -19.36 10.95
CA PHE A 95 2.67 -19.75 11.74
C PHE A 95 2.83 -21.07 12.47
N GLU A 96 3.54 -22.03 11.88
CA GLU A 96 3.64 -23.39 12.44
C GLU A 96 4.83 -23.53 13.40
N GLU A 97 5.89 -22.74 13.23
CA GLU A 97 7.10 -22.86 14.05
C GLU A 97 7.41 -21.61 14.86
N THR A 98 7.57 -20.46 14.20
CA THR A 98 8.12 -19.26 14.86
C THR A 98 7.12 -18.60 15.79
N LEU A 99 5.91 -18.34 15.32
CA LEU A 99 4.88 -17.65 16.08
C LEU A 99 4.52 -18.40 17.37
N PRO A 100 4.29 -19.75 17.37
CA PRO A 100 4.01 -20.48 18.61
C PRO A 100 5.15 -20.36 19.64
N LYS A 101 6.41 -20.56 19.23
CA LYS A 101 7.58 -20.49 20.11
C LYS A 101 7.78 -19.09 20.70
N VAL A 102 7.69 -18.06 19.85
CA VAL A 102 7.86 -16.67 20.29
C VAL A 102 6.71 -16.23 21.18
N SER A 103 5.47 -16.61 20.83
CA SER A 103 4.29 -16.30 21.64
C SER A 103 4.39 -16.92 23.03
N GLU A 104 4.75 -18.20 23.13
CA GLU A 104 4.91 -18.87 24.43
C GLU A 104 5.92 -18.15 25.33
N LYS A 105 7.09 -17.78 24.79
CA LYS A 105 8.11 -17.01 25.52
C LYS A 105 7.60 -15.64 25.97
N ASN A 106 6.89 -14.92 25.09
CA ASN A 106 6.39 -13.59 25.38
C ASN A 106 5.23 -13.62 26.39
N LEU A 107 4.33 -14.61 26.30
CA LEU A 107 3.26 -14.81 27.27
C LEU A 107 3.82 -15.14 28.66
N LYS A 108 4.84 -16.01 28.77
CA LYS A 108 5.52 -16.28 30.05
C LYS A 108 6.14 -15.00 30.64
N THR A 109 6.80 -14.20 29.81
CA THR A 109 7.39 -12.92 30.23
C THR A 109 6.31 -11.94 30.73
N LEU A 110 5.17 -11.86 30.02
CA LEU A 110 4.03 -11.05 30.42
C LEU A 110 3.41 -11.55 31.73
N SER A 111 3.29 -12.86 31.92
CA SER A 111 2.81 -13.48 33.16
C SER A 111 3.68 -13.12 34.35
N VAL A 112 5.01 -13.26 34.25
CA VAL A 112 5.95 -12.84 35.31
C VAL A 112 5.75 -11.37 35.66
N LYS A 113 5.64 -10.50 34.66
CA LYS A 113 5.43 -9.06 34.87
C LYS A 113 4.11 -8.79 35.61
N ARG A 114 3.01 -9.40 35.18
CA ARG A 114 1.69 -9.21 35.80
C ARG A 114 1.61 -9.79 37.20
N THR A 115 2.15 -10.99 37.45
CA THR A 115 2.23 -11.59 38.79
C THR A 115 2.93 -10.65 39.77
N ASN A 116 4.08 -10.09 39.38
CA ASN A 116 4.81 -9.15 40.23
C ASN A 116 4.00 -7.89 40.52
N ILE A 117 3.35 -7.30 39.50
CA ILE A 117 2.52 -6.11 39.66
C ILE A 117 1.35 -6.37 40.60
N TYR A 118 0.63 -7.48 40.44
CA TYR A 118 -0.55 -7.80 41.24
C TYR A 118 -0.17 -8.09 42.70
N ASN A 119 0.90 -8.86 42.93
CA ASN A 119 1.34 -9.20 44.28
C ASN A 119 2.00 -8.03 45.03
N GLN A 120 2.52 -7.03 44.31
CA GLN A 120 3.10 -5.80 44.92
C GLN A 120 2.07 -4.70 45.18
N ASN A 121 0.83 -4.82 44.69
CA ASN A 121 -0.21 -3.80 44.83
C ASN A 121 -1.37 -4.30 45.70
N PRO A 122 -1.28 -4.19 47.04
CA PRO A 122 -2.33 -4.66 47.96
C PRO A 122 -3.69 -3.95 47.78
N ASN A 123 -3.72 -2.82 47.07
CA ASN A 123 -4.94 -2.05 46.76
C ASN A 123 -5.77 -2.63 45.60
N LEU A 124 -5.30 -3.65 44.88
CA LEU A 124 -6.08 -4.29 43.80
C LEU A 124 -7.19 -5.20 44.33
N GLY A 125 -7.21 -5.50 45.65
CA GLY A 125 -8.21 -6.40 46.26
C GLY A 125 -8.17 -7.84 45.74
N THR A 126 -7.18 -8.17 44.91
CA THR A 126 -6.92 -9.50 44.37
C THR A 126 -6.10 -10.30 45.36
N ALA A 127 -6.51 -11.56 45.61
CA ALA A 127 -5.68 -12.51 46.33
C ALA A 127 -4.30 -12.61 45.65
N LEU A 128 -3.27 -12.95 46.44
CA LEU A 128 -1.97 -13.28 45.88
C LEU A 128 -2.16 -14.36 44.81
N ILE A 129 -1.71 -14.05 43.61
CA ILE A 129 -1.81 -14.95 42.46
C ILE A 129 -0.43 -15.52 42.18
N ASP A 130 -0.35 -16.83 42.03
CA ASP A 130 0.91 -17.46 41.64
C ASP A 130 1.18 -17.33 40.13
N PHE A 131 2.36 -17.78 39.71
CA PHE A 131 2.74 -17.71 38.31
C PHE A 131 1.87 -18.59 37.41
N ASP A 132 1.50 -19.80 37.85
CA ASP A 132 0.80 -20.78 37.02
C ASP A 132 -0.64 -20.33 36.76
N GLU A 133 -1.32 -19.80 37.78
CA GLU A 133 -2.66 -19.23 37.64
C GLU A 133 -2.63 -17.98 36.74
N MET A 134 -1.66 -17.08 36.92
CA MET A 134 -1.49 -15.91 36.05
C MET A 134 -1.18 -16.33 34.60
N HIS A 135 -0.36 -17.37 34.40
CA HIS A 135 -0.02 -17.86 33.09
C HIS A 135 -1.22 -18.48 32.37
N ALA A 136 -2.07 -19.22 33.08
CA ALA A 136 -3.33 -19.72 32.55
C ALA A 136 -4.26 -18.57 32.13
N ASN A 137 -4.36 -17.51 32.94
CA ASN A 137 -5.18 -16.33 32.63
C ASN A 137 -4.69 -15.58 31.39
N VAL A 138 -3.38 -15.31 31.30
CA VAL A 138 -2.75 -14.65 30.14
C VAL A 138 -2.90 -15.50 28.88
N THR A 139 -2.76 -16.82 28.97
CA THR A 139 -2.94 -17.73 27.84
C THR A 139 -4.39 -17.74 27.36
N LYS A 140 -5.35 -17.82 28.28
CA LYS A 140 -6.79 -17.74 27.95
C LYS A 140 -7.17 -16.40 27.32
N GLU A 141 -6.61 -15.29 27.82
CA GLU A 141 -6.78 -13.98 27.19
C GLU A 141 -6.24 -14.01 25.76
N TYR A 142 -5.02 -14.50 25.54
CA TYR A 142 -4.41 -14.58 24.21
C TYR A 142 -5.26 -15.41 23.21
N GLU A 143 -5.77 -16.56 23.65
CA GLU A 143 -6.61 -17.44 22.83
C GLU A 143 -7.96 -16.80 22.48
N SER A 144 -8.57 -16.08 23.43
CA SER A 144 -9.87 -15.41 23.25
C SER A 144 -9.86 -14.29 22.20
N LEU A 145 -8.68 -13.77 21.84
CA LEU A 145 -8.52 -12.72 20.83
C LEU A 145 -8.65 -13.23 19.39
N GLY A 146 -8.90 -14.52 19.18
CA GLY A 146 -9.05 -15.14 17.87
C GLY A 146 -7.71 -15.52 17.23
N LYS A 147 -7.73 -16.16 16.06
CA LYS A 147 -6.51 -16.51 15.31
C LYS A 147 -5.94 -15.27 14.60
N MET A 148 -4.62 -15.20 14.50
CA MET A 148 -3.95 -14.12 13.77
C MET A 148 -4.18 -14.30 12.27
N ALA A 149 -4.83 -13.33 11.63
CA ALA A 149 -4.88 -13.23 10.18
C ALA A 149 -3.54 -12.77 9.61
N PHE A 150 -3.00 -13.48 8.61
CA PHE A 150 -1.79 -13.02 7.92
C PHE A 150 -2.06 -11.73 7.16
N SER A 151 -3.26 -11.59 6.58
CA SER A 151 -3.77 -10.38 5.91
C SER A 151 -5.29 -10.37 5.95
N PHE A 152 -5.88 -9.20 5.79
CA PHE A 152 -7.32 -9.00 5.75
C PHE A 152 -7.67 -7.84 4.82
N ASP A 153 -8.88 -7.84 4.26
CA ASP A 153 -9.34 -6.87 3.25
C ASP A 153 -10.26 -5.78 3.82
N SER A 154 -10.75 -6.00 5.04
CA SER A 154 -11.76 -5.16 5.68
C SER A 154 -11.81 -5.44 7.18
N GLY A 155 -12.47 -4.57 7.94
CA GLY A 155 -12.67 -4.79 9.37
C GLY A 155 -13.34 -3.61 10.08
N THR A 156 -13.29 -3.64 11.41
CA THR A 156 -13.72 -2.52 12.26
C THR A 156 -12.56 -2.03 13.12
N THR A 157 -12.61 -0.79 13.58
CA THR A 157 -11.61 -0.22 14.51
C THR A 157 -11.43 -1.07 15.77
N ALA A 158 -12.50 -1.72 16.25
CA ALA A 158 -12.44 -2.62 17.40
C ALA A 158 -11.64 -3.90 17.08
N ALA A 159 -11.90 -4.52 15.92
CA ALA A 159 -11.16 -5.70 15.46
C ALA A 159 -9.67 -5.40 15.24
N VAL A 160 -9.33 -4.23 14.68
CA VAL A 160 -7.94 -3.78 14.54
C VAL A 160 -7.25 -3.65 15.90
N LYS A 161 -7.93 -3.05 16.89
CA LYS A 161 -7.39 -2.91 18.25
C LYS A 161 -7.27 -4.24 18.98
N GLN A 162 -8.20 -5.18 18.77
CA GLN A 162 -8.14 -6.54 19.31
C GLN A 162 -6.98 -7.33 18.71
N MET A 163 -6.82 -7.31 17.39
CA MET A 163 -5.69 -7.93 16.68
C MET A 163 -4.36 -7.33 17.14
N ARG A 164 -4.30 -6.00 17.29
CA ARG A 164 -3.12 -5.31 17.86
C ARG A 164 -2.79 -5.82 19.26
N HIS A 165 -3.78 -5.99 20.12
CA HIS A 165 -3.58 -6.53 21.47
C HIS A 165 -2.99 -7.94 21.41
N LYS A 166 -3.54 -8.80 20.54
CA LYS A 166 -3.00 -10.15 20.31
C LYS A 166 -1.55 -10.11 19.85
N LEU A 167 -1.21 -9.20 18.94
CA LEU A 167 0.14 -8.99 18.43
C LEU A 167 1.14 -8.52 19.51
N LEU A 168 0.68 -7.78 20.51
CA LEU A 168 1.50 -7.37 21.64
C LEU A 168 1.71 -8.53 22.63
N MET A 169 0.69 -9.36 22.84
CA MET A 169 0.77 -10.56 23.66
C MET A 169 1.66 -11.65 23.02
N SER A 170 1.60 -11.82 21.70
CA SER A 170 2.47 -12.78 20.98
C SER A 170 3.91 -12.29 20.86
N GLY A 171 4.15 -10.99 20.89
CA GLY A 171 5.46 -10.40 20.61
C GLY A 171 5.84 -10.39 19.13
N ALA A 172 5.24 -11.24 18.29
CA ALA A 172 5.47 -11.34 16.84
C ALA A 172 4.25 -10.96 15.98
N GLY A 173 4.45 -10.82 14.66
CA GLY A 173 3.41 -10.56 13.66
C GLY A 173 3.20 -9.08 13.30
N SER A 174 2.39 -8.80 12.29
CA SER A 174 2.02 -7.45 11.86
C SER A 174 0.54 -7.37 11.46
N MET A 175 -0.01 -6.16 11.37
CA MET A 175 -1.35 -5.96 10.78
C MET A 175 -1.19 -5.64 9.29
N ASN A 176 -1.76 -6.45 8.42
CA ASN A 176 -1.57 -6.33 6.98
C ASN A 176 -2.94 -6.17 6.30
N LEU A 177 -3.28 -4.94 5.93
CA LEU A 177 -4.55 -4.59 5.30
C LEU A 177 -4.35 -4.52 3.78
N GLU A 178 -5.14 -5.31 3.05
CA GLU A 178 -5.06 -5.47 1.59
C GLU A 178 -6.45 -5.25 1.00
N ILE A 179 -6.75 -4.02 0.62
CA ILE A 179 -8.06 -3.68 0.06
C ILE A 179 -7.99 -3.80 -1.45
N ASP A 180 -8.77 -4.73 -2.00
CA ASP A 180 -8.97 -4.80 -3.44
C ASP A 180 -10.09 -3.87 -3.91
N GLU A 181 -10.03 -3.45 -5.17
CA GLU A 181 -11.01 -2.54 -5.80
C GLU A 181 -11.37 -1.34 -4.91
N ILE A 182 -10.35 -0.57 -4.50
CA ILE A 182 -10.48 0.56 -3.57
C ILE A 182 -11.53 1.58 -4.01
N GLY A 183 -11.74 1.78 -5.31
CA GLY A 183 -12.82 2.63 -5.83
C GLY A 183 -14.22 2.15 -5.45
N SER A 184 -14.40 0.89 -5.07
CA SER A 184 -15.67 0.35 -4.57
C SER A 184 -15.67 0.22 -3.04
N ASN A 185 -14.51 -0.04 -2.44
CA ASN A 185 -14.39 -0.43 -1.03
C ASN A 185 -13.90 0.69 -0.08
N LEU A 186 -13.55 1.87 -0.61
CA LEU A 186 -13.03 2.98 0.20
C LEU A 186 -14.00 3.41 1.30
N LEU A 187 -15.24 3.70 0.94
CA LEU A 187 -16.23 4.24 1.90
C LEU A 187 -16.57 3.25 3.02
N GLY A 188 -16.56 1.95 2.72
CA GLY A 188 -16.78 0.90 3.72
C GLY A 188 -15.64 0.72 4.72
N ASN A 189 -14.45 1.28 4.43
CA ASN A 189 -13.23 1.09 5.21
C ASN A 189 -12.67 2.39 5.81
N VAL A 190 -13.40 3.50 5.76
CA VAL A 190 -12.98 4.83 6.27
C VAL A 190 -12.44 4.77 7.71
N ASP A 191 -13.16 4.09 8.60
CA ASP A 191 -12.79 3.97 10.02
C ASP A 191 -11.48 3.19 10.24
N VAL A 192 -11.30 2.11 9.47
CA VAL A 192 -10.09 1.29 9.50
C VAL A 192 -8.92 2.08 8.93
N LEU A 193 -9.10 2.73 7.78
CA LEU A 193 -8.08 3.57 7.15
C LEU A 193 -7.67 4.73 8.06
N SER A 194 -8.61 5.34 8.78
CA SER A 194 -8.31 6.38 9.77
C SER A 194 -7.45 5.83 10.91
N THR A 195 -7.78 4.64 11.42
CA THR A 195 -6.99 3.96 12.45
C THR A 195 -5.57 3.61 11.95
N PHE A 196 -5.45 3.20 10.69
CA PHE A 196 -4.16 2.87 10.06
C PHE A 196 -3.25 4.09 9.88
N LEU A 197 -3.79 5.31 9.77
CA LEU A 197 -2.97 6.53 9.74
C LEU A 197 -2.20 6.76 11.05
N GLU A 198 -2.85 6.50 12.20
CA GLU A 198 -2.21 6.60 13.53
C GLU A 198 -1.08 5.57 13.70
N LEU A 199 -1.31 4.36 13.16
CA LEU A 199 -0.41 3.23 13.33
C LEU A 199 0.87 3.31 12.50
N PHE A 200 0.87 4.02 11.37
CA PHE A 200 1.98 3.94 10.40
C PHE A 200 3.35 4.32 10.97
N ASP A 201 3.44 5.42 11.72
CA ASP A 201 4.75 6.00 12.05
C ASP A 201 5.52 5.07 13.00
N VAL A 202 4.89 4.74 14.12
CA VAL A 202 5.53 3.98 15.21
C VAL A 202 4.70 2.79 15.70
N GLY A 203 3.58 2.44 15.07
CA GLY A 203 2.77 1.29 15.48
C GLY A 203 1.97 1.49 16.77
N LYS A 204 1.65 2.74 17.11
CA LYS A 204 0.88 3.10 18.31
C LYS A 204 -0.51 3.61 17.91
N VAL A 205 -1.50 3.27 18.71
CA VAL A 205 -2.88 3.77 18.60
C VAL A 205 -3.44 3.83 20.02
N LYS A 206 -4.26 4.85 20.31
CA LYS A 206 -4.90 4.95 21.62
C LYS A 206 -6.13 4.04 21.69
N GLN A 207 -6.35 3.42 22.86
CA GLN A 207 -7.57 2.65 23.10
C GLN A 207 -8.79 3.58 23.11
N LYS A 208 -9.90 3.13 22.50
CA LYS A 208 -11.18 3.85 22.64
C LYS A 208 -11.76 3.46 23.98
N LEU A 209 -12.14 4.45 24.80
CA LEU A 209 -12.76 4.17 26.08
C LEU A 209 -14.19 3.65 25.87
N THR A 210 -14.39 2.36 26.12
CA THR A 210 -15.72 1.71 26.09
C THR A 210 -16.21 1.43 27.51
N LYS A 211 -17.52 1.40 27.69
CA LYS A 211 -18.12 0.97 28.95
C LYS A 211 -17.76 -0.50 29.19
N ASN A 212 -17.21 -0.80 30.35
CA ASN A 212 -16.89 -2.18 30.74
C ASN A 212 -18.19 -2.92 31.10
N THR A 213 -18.51 -4.00 30.41
CA THR A 213 -19.69 -4.84 30.68
C THR A 213 -19.26 -6.31 30.74
N LYS A 214 -20.16 -7.21 31.19
CA LYS A 214 -19.88 -8.65 31.20
C LYS A 214 -19.61 -9.21 29.79
N GLU A 215 -20.20 -8.60 28.77
CA GLU A 215 -20.06 -8.97 27.36
C GLU A 215 -18.88 -8.24 26.67
N ASN A 216 -18.42 -7.12 27.22
CA ASN A 216 -17.34 -6.31 26.68
C ASN A 216 -16.38 -5.91 27.81
N ILE A 217 -15.50 -6.85 28.14
CA ILE A 217 -14.44 -6.65 29.13
C ILE A 217 -13.24 -6.06 28.42
N ARG A 218 -12.80 -4.89 28.88
CA ARG A 218 -11.56 -4.27 28.38
C ARG A 218 -10.36 -5.11 28.80
N SER A 219 -9.53 -5.46 27.82
CA SER A 219 -8.22 -6.05 28.09
C SER A 219 -7.35 -5.10 28.90
N GLU A 220 -6.48 -5.67 29.73
CA GLU A 220 -5.45 -4.92 30.43
C GLU A 220 -4.45 -4.37 29.41
N GLU A 221 -4.15 -3.09 29.50
CA GLU A 221 -3.33 -2.40 28.51
C GLU A 221 -1.90 -2.95 28.45
N ILE A 222 -1.44 -3.27 27.23
CA ILE A 222 -0.05 -3.59 26.96
C ILE A 222 0.55 -2.43 26.16
N GLU A 223 1.51 -1.74 26.77
CA GLU A 223 2.26 -0.72 26.05
C GLU A 223 3.21 -1.38 25.04
N GLY A 224 3.22 -0.83 23.83
CA GLY A 224 4.13 -1.31 22.80
C GLY A 224 3.80 -0.75 21.42
N LYS A 225 4.54 -1.25 20.43
CA LYS A 225 4.43 -0.88 19.02
C LYS A 225 4.04 -2.13 18.22
N THR A 226 3.20 -1.99 17.21
CA THR A 226 2.87 -3.06 16.26
C THR A 226 3.04 -2.55 14.83
N PRO A 227 3.89 -3.17 14.00
CA PRO A 227 4.03 -2.75 12.62
C PRO A 227 2.74 -3.03 11.83
N THR A 228 2.45 -2.18 10.87
CA THR A 228 1.24 -2.23 10.04
C THR A 228 1.60 -2.01 8.60
N ASN A 229 1.06 -2.80 7.68
CA ASN A 229 1.23 -2.64 6.24
C ASN A 229 -0.13 -2.41 5.59
N LEU A 230 -0.13 -1.66 4.50
CA LEU A 230 -1.33 -1.31 3.74
C LEU A 230 -1.05 -1.44 2.24
N MET A 231 -1.92 -2.13 1.52
CA MET A 231 -1.94 -2.11 0.07
C MET A 231 -3.37 -1.87 -0.43
N LEU A 232 -3.56 -0.78 -1.17
CA LEU A 232 -4.83 -0.44 -1.81
C LEU A 232 -4.72 -0.70 -3.31
N PHE A 233 -5.41 -1.72 -3.81
CA PHE A 233 -5.50 -2.03 -5.23
C PHE A 233 -6.77 -1.46 -5.82
N GLY A 234 -6.75 -1.13 -7.11
CA GLY A 234 -8.00 -0.85 -7.82
C GLY A 234 -7.81 -0.31 -9.23
N THR A 235 -8.92 -0.04 -9.88
CA THR A 235 -8.92 0.53 -11.22
C THR A 235 -9.03 2.06 -11.17
N PRO A 236 -8.20 2.79 -11.93
CA PRO A 236 -8.30 4.25 -12.01
C PRO A 236 -9.69 4.75 -12.41
N ALA A 237 -10.36 4.04 -13.31
CA ALA A 237 -11.67 4.45 -13.82
C ALA A 237 -12.78 4.42 -12.76
N LYS A 238 -12.66 3.57 -11.73
CA LYS A 238 -13.61 3.49 -10.62
C LYS A 238 -13.30 4.45 -9.49
N LEU A 239 -12.03 4.83 -9.35
CA LEU A 239 -11.59 5.75 -8.29
C LEU A 239 -11.64 7.21 -8.74
N PHE A 240 -11.41 7.49 -10.03
CA PHE A 240 -11.28 8.83 -10.61
C PHE A 240 -12.40 9.14 -11.60
N ASP A 241 -13.64 9.07 -11.12
CA ASP A 241 -14.87 9.33 -11.88
C ASP A 241 -15.57 10.64 -11.49
N GLY A 242 -14.96 11.46 -10.62
CA GLY A 242 -15.53 12.70 -10.09
C GLY A 242 -16.65 12.48 -9.08
N SER A 243 -16.79 11.28 -8.53
CA SER A 243 -17.76 10.99 -7.46
C SER A 243 -17.20 11.35 -6.08
N LYS A 244 -18.06 11.26 -5.06
CA LYS A 244 -17.69 11.40 -3.65
C LYS A 244 -16.52 10.47 -3.24
N ILE A 245 -16.36 9.33 -3.92
CA ILE A 245 -15.27 8.38 -3.63
C ILE A 245 -13.93 9.00 -4.02
N GLU A 246 -13.85 9.73 -5.14
CA GLU A 246 -12.66 10.48 -5.54
C GLU A 246 -12.32 11.57 -4.52
N ASP A 247 -13.33 12.34 -4.08
CA ASP A 247 -13.16 13.41 -3.09
C ASP A 247 -12.65 12.87 -1.74
N GLU A 248 -13.23 11.77 -1.28
CA GLU A 248 -12.81 11.10 -0.05
C GLU A 248 -11.39 10.53 -0.17
N PHE A 249 -11.05 9.95 -1.33
CA PHE A 249 -9.70 9.45 -1.59
C PHE A 249 -8.67 10.58 -1.48
N TRP A 250 -8.92 11.73 -2.14
CA TRP A 250 -8.01 12.88 -2.06
C TRP A 250 -7.94 13.48 -0.65
N THR A 251 -9.05 13.46 0.10
CA THR A 251 -9.06 13.83 1.52
C THR A 251 -8.12 12.92 2.33
N PHE A 252 -8.15 11.62 2.11
CA PHE A 252 -7.21 10.69 2.74
C PHE A 252 -5.75 10.95 2.36
N ILE A 253 -5.48 11.26 1.09
CA ILE A 253 -4.14 11.64 0.63
C ILE A 253 -3.67 12.91 1.37
N GLN A 254 -4.48 13.96 1.44
CA GLN A 254 -4.16 15.22 2.13
C GLN A 254 -3.96 15.04 3.64
N THR A 255 -4.82 14.27 4.29
CA THR A 255 -4.81 14.11 5.76
C THR A 255 -3.65 13.26 6.26
N GLY A 256 -3.00 12.48 5.40
CA GLY A 256 -1.74 11.84 5.76
C GLY A 256 -1.32 10.62 4.96
N TYR A 257 -2.11 10.14 4.00
CA TYR A 257 -1.66 9.04 3.14
C TYR A 257 -0.67 9.50 2.07
N GLY A 258 -0.74 10.74 1.59
CA GLY A 258 0.21 11.31 0.62
C GLY A 258 1.66 11.21 1.08
N ARG A 259 1.89 11.51 2.36
CA ARG A 259 3.23 11.45 2.96
C ARG A 259 3.72 10.04 3.31
N ARG A 260 2.82 9.04 3.33
CA ARG A 260 3.12 7.67 3.83
C ARG A 260 3.12 6.61 2.74
N CYS A 261 2.31 6.81 1.71
CA CYS A 261 2.15 5.85 0.63
C CYS A 261 3.25 5.95 -0.43
N PHE A 262 3.60 4.80 -0.98
CA PHE A 262 4.09 4.69 -2.34
C PHE A 262 2.92 4.58 -3.32
N PHE A 263 3.10 5.05 -4.55
CA PHE A 263 2.07 5.11 -5.57
C PHE A 263 2.49 4.34 -6.82
N GLY A 264 1.66 3.40 -7.25
CA GLY A 264 1.73 2.75 -8.56
C GLY A 264 0.55 3.20 -9.40
N TYR A 265 0.80 3.58 -10.65
CA TYR A 265 -0.26 4.06 -11.54
C TYR A 265 -0.02 3.64 -12.98
N THR A 266 -0.90 2.81 -13.53
CA THR A 266 -0.79 2.29 -14.90
C THR A 266 -2.05 2.55 -15.73
N ARG A 267 -1.89 3.24 -16.87
CA ARG A 267 -2.99 3.54 -17.82
C ARG A 267 -3.19 2.48 -18.92
N GLY A 268 -2.19 1.62 -19.18
CA GLY A 268 -2.20 0.66 -20.30
C GLY A 268 -2.10 -0.80 -19.87
N THR A 269 -2.38 -1.73 -20.79
CA THR A 269 -2.36 -3.18 -20.48
C THR A 269 -0.95 -3.77 -20.43
N GLY A 270 0.05 -3.04 -20.93
CA GLY A 270 1.44 -3.52 -21.01
C GLY A 270 1.59 -4.81 -21.83
N ARG A 271 0.64 -5.17 -22.69
CA ARG A 271 0.74 -6.42 -23.47
C ARG A 271 1.69 -6.25 -24.64
N ASN A 272 2.67 -7.14 -24.74
CA ASN A 272 3.50 -7.23 -25.93
C ASN A 272 2.72 -7.96 -27.05
N LYS A 273 2.27 -7.21 -28.06
CA LYS A 273 1.49 -7.73 -29.19
C LYS A 273 2.30 -8.55 -30.20
N HIS A 274 3.63 -8.61 -30.04
CA HIS A 274 4.53 -9.28 -30.99
C HIS A 274 4.97 -10.68 -30.56
N LEU A 275 4.51 -11.18 -29.41
CA LEU A 275 4.84 -12.53 -28.96
C LEU A 275 4.01 -13.58 -29.71
N THR A 276 4.67 -14.63 -30.22
CA THR A 276 3.98 -15.77 -30.82
C THR A 276 3.43 -16.71 -29.75
N ALA A 277 2.51 -17.61 -30.14
CA ALA A 277 2.00 -18.64 -29.22
C ALA A 277 3.13 -19.53 -28.66
N ASN A 278 4.15 -19.82 -29.46
CA ASN A 278 5.32 -20.60 -29.03
C ASN A 278 6.16 -19.83 -27.99
N ASP A 279 6.34 -18.52 -28.18
CA ASP A 279 7.06 -17.68 -27.20
C ASP A 279 6.33 -17.63 -25.86
N ILE A 280 4.99 -17.49 -25.90
CA ILE A 280 4.16 -17.49 -24.71
C ILE A 280 4.24 -18.85 -24.00
N TYR A 281 4.11 -19.96 -24.75
CA TYR A 281 4.21 -21.30 -24.18
C TYR A 281 5.56 -21.51 -23.48
N ASN A 282 6.67 -21.22 -24.17
CA ASN A 282 8.02 -21.37 -23.62
C ASN A 282 8.25 -20.55 -22.35
N LYS A 283 7.71 -19.33 -22.29
CA LYS A 283 7.74 -18.47 -21.09
C LYS A 283 6.95 -19.07 -19.94
N LEU A 284 5.72 -19.53 -20.21
CA LEU A 284 4.86 -20.12 -19.18
C LEU A 284 5.43 -21.43 -18.61
N THR A 285 6.07 -22.24 -19.46
CA THR A 285 6.69 -23.52 -19.10
C THR A 285 8.19 -23.42 -18.78
N SER A 286 8.70 -22.21 -18.55
CA SER A 286 10.12 -22.00 -18.24
C SER A 286 10.53 -22.74 -16.96
N VAL A 287 11.45 -23.71 -17.10
CA VAL A 287 12.04 -24.46 -15.99
C VAL A 287 12.88 -23.53 -15.09
N GLN A 288 13.51 -22.50 -15.67
CA GLN A 288 14.29 -21.52 -14.92
C GLN A 288 13.39 -20.69 -13.98
N SER A 289 12.20 -20.32 -14.46
CA SER A 289 11.23 -19.56 -13.69
C SER A 289 10.69 -20.39 -12.51
N GLU A 290 10.46 -21.69 -12.71
CA GLU A 290 10.09 -22.61 -11.64
C GLU A 290 11.20 -22.79 -10.59
N GLN A 291 12.45 -22.98 -11.03
CA GLN A 291 13.60 -23.08 -10.13
C GLN A 291 13.82 -21.79 -9.31
N LEU A 292 13.60 -20.63 -9.93
CA LEU A 292 13.66 -19.34 -9.25
C LEU A 292 12.59 -19.24 -8.15
N ILE A 293 11.34 -19.62 -8.43
CA ILE A 293 10.24 -19.64 -7.45
C ILE A 293 10.61 -20.53 -6.25
N ILE A 294 11.08 -21.75 -6.50
CA ILE A 294 11.47 -22.69 -5.45
C ILE A 294 12.62 -22.11 -4.60
N SER A 295 13.64 -21.52 -5.26
CA SER A 295 14.78 -20.89 -4.59
C SER A 295 14.35 -19.74 -3.69
N LEU A 296 13.50 -18.84 -4.20
CA LEU A 296 12.96 -17.71 -3.44
C LEU A 296 12.10 -18.15 -2.26
N SER A 297 11.21 -19.12 -2.49
CA SER A 297 10.35 -19.70 -1.46
C SER A 297 11.17 -20.31 -0.32
N ASN A 298 12.22 -21.08 -0.65
CA ASN A 298 13.15 -21.63 0.34
C ASN A 298 13.92 -20.53 1.07
N LYS A 299 14.41 -19.50 0.35
CA LYS A 299 15.08 -18.35 0.96
C LYS A 299 14.16 -17.66 1.98
N PHE A 300 12.90 -17.44 1.62
CA PHE A 300 11.95 -16.77 2.51
C PHE A 300 11.51 -17.66 3.67
N ALA A 301 11.47 -18.99 3.51
CA ALA A 301 11.31 -19.92 4.64
C ALA A 301 12.38 -19.71 5.72
N ILE A 302 13.65 -19.55 5.31
CA ILE A 302 14.77 -19.30 6.24
C ILE A 302 14.58 -17.97 6.97
N LEU A 303 14.12 -16.93 6.27
CA LEU A 303 13.84 -15.61 6.87
C LEU A 303 12.71 -15.65 7.92
N ALA A 304 11.79 -16.62 7.83
CA ALA A 304 10.70 -16.79 8.79
C ALA A 304 11.12 -17.47 10.10
N THR A 305 12.33 -18.02 10.18
CA THR A 305 12.81 -18.75 11.37
C THR A 305 13.03 -17.83 12.57
N GLU A 306 12.94 -18.37 13.79
CA GLU A 306 13.13 -17.63 15.05
C GLU A 306 14.46 -16.86 15.12
N ALA A 307 15.52 -17.34 14.45
CA ALA A 307 16.81 -16.65 14.38
C ALA A 307 16.73 -15.24 13.76
N ASN A 308 15.67 -14.96 13.01
CA ASN A 308 15.42 -13.68 12.35
C ASN A 308 14.35 -12.83 13.04
N TYR A 309 13.76 -13.31 14.13
CA TYR A 309 12.75 -12.58 14.90
C TYR A 309 13.37 -11.40 15.66
N ALA A 310 12.65 -10.27 15.65
CA ALA A 310 12.98 -9.04 16.38
C ALA A 310 14.40 -8.51 16.09
N LYS A 311 14.95 -8.79 14.90
CA LYS A 311 16.25 -8.27 14.49
C LYS A 311 16.23 -6.74 14.38
N GLU A 312 17.35 -6.15 14.77
CA GLU A 312 17.61 -4.73 14.64
C GLU A 312 18.61 -4.49 13.51
N ILE A 313 18.13 -3.89 12.42
CA ILE A 313 18.96 -3.50 11.29
C ILE A 313 19.54 -2.12 11.59
N GLN A 314 20.85 -2.04 11.71
CA GLN A 314 21.55 -0.81 12.06
C GLN A 314 21.61 0.16 10.87
N VAL A 315 21.54 1.46 11.17
CA VAL A 315 21.81 2.51 10.18
C VAL A 315 23.18 3.10 10.48
N SER A 316 24.12 2.92 9.54
CA SER A 316 25.46 3.49 9.65
C SER A 316 25.42 5.02 9.57
N LYS A 317 26.53 5.67 9.93
CA LYS A 317 26.65 7.12 9.77
C LYS A 317 26.50 7.53 8.30
N ASP A 318 27.08 6.77 7.39
CA ASP A 318 27.09 7.10 5.95
C ASP A 318 25.68 6.99 5.35
N VAL A 319 24.92 5.95 5.71
CA VAL A 319 23.51 5.85 5.29
C VAL A 319 22.64 6.90 5.96
N SER A 320 22.93 7.28 7.20
CA SER A 320 22.23 8.39 7.87
C SER A 320 22.47 9.72 7.13
N LEU A 321 23.72 10.00 6.75
CA LEU A 321 24.07 11.18 5.96
C LEU A 321 23.39 11.14 4.59
N LEU A 322 23.40 9.99 3.90
CA LEU A 322 22.70 9.82 2.62
C LEU A 322 21.19 10.07 2.75
N SER A 323 20.56 9.58 3.81
CA SER A 323 19.13 9.81 4.07
C SER A 323 18.84 11.30 4.32
N ILE A 324 19.74 12.00 5.02
CA ILE A 324 19.64 13.46 5.24
C ILE A 324 19.87 14.23 3.93
N GLU A 325 20.86 13.87 3.13
CA GLU A 325 21.09 14.48 1.80
C GLU A 325 19.86 14.36 0.92
N TYR A 326 19.24 13.17 0.88
CA TYR A 326 18.02 12.96 0.11
C TYR A 326 16.83 13.72 0.69
N LYS A 327 16.72 13.82 2.01
CA LYS A 327 15.72 14.68 2.68
C LYS A 327 15.86 16.14 2.23
N LEU A 328 17.06 16.71 2.31
CA LEU A 328 17.33 18.10 1.91
C LEU A 328 17.04 18.33 0.42
N TYR A 329 17.38 17.36 -0.43
CA TYR A 329 17.00 17.39 -1.85
C TYR A 329 15.48 17.47 -2.04
N CYS A 330 14.72 16.65 -1.32
CA CYS A 330 13.26 16.65 -1.36
C CYS A 330 12.66 17.97 -0.86
N GLU A 331 13.15 18.51 0.27
CA GLU A 331 12.70 19.79 0.82
C GLU A 331 12.91 20.93 -0.19
N ASN A 332 14.12 21.04 -0.78
CA ASN A 332 14.39 22.04 -1.81
C ASN A 332 13.49 21.91 -3.05
N LEU A 333 13.19 20.67 -3.46
CA LEU A 333 12.27 20.42 -4.57
C LEU A 333 10.84 20.84 -4.21
N ALA A 334 10.37 20.55 -2.99
CA ALA A 334 9.06 20.95 -2.52
C ALA A 334 8.93 22.48 -2.41
N ASP A 335 9.96 23.16 -1.92
CA ASP A 335 10.02 24.63 -1.83
C ASP A 335 9.96 25.32 -3.19
N SER A 336 10.42 24.64 -4.25
CA SER A 336 10.34 25.16 -5.63
C SER A 336 8.94 25.07 -6.26
N LEU A 337 8.00 24.34 -5.65
CA LEU A 337 6.64 24.16 -6.15
C LEU A 337 5.70 25.28 -5.68
N GLY A 338 4.62 25.50 -6.43
CA GLY A 338 3.62 26.50 -6.08
C GLY A 338 2.85 26.14 -4.81
N ASP A 339 2.35 27.14 -4.07
CA ASP A 339 1.64 26.92 -2.80
C ASP A 339 0.40 26.04 -2.91
N HIS A 340 -0.26 26.06 -4.08
CA HIS A 340 -1.43 25.23 -4.36
C HIS A 340 -1.10 23.74 -4.58
N GLU A 341 0.18 23.37 -4.66
CA GLU A 341 0.64 21.98 -4.88
C GLU A 341 0.86 21.22 -3.56
N GLU A 342 0.09 21.52 -2.50
CA GLU A 342 0.25 20.98 -1.15
C GLU A 342 0.39 19.45 -1.10
N MET A 343 -0.43 18.72 -1.87
CA MET A 343 -0.36 17.26 -1.92
C MET A 343 0.99 16.76 -2.47
N VAL A 344 1.53 17.44 -3.48
CA VAL A 344 2.80 17.09 -4.12
C VAL A 344 3.96 17.43 -3.18
N LYS A 345 3.92 18.60 -2.55
CA LYS A 345 4.90 19.02 -1.52
C LYS A 345 4.96 17.99 -0.40
N ALA A 346 3.82 17.64 0.19
CA ALA A 346 3.74 16.67 1.28
C ALA A 346 4.25 15.27 0.89
N GLU A 347 3.99 14.81 -0.34
CA GLU A 347 4.52 13.54 -0.84
C GLU A 347 6.05 13.56 -0.96
N ILE A 348 6.61 14.63 -1.55
CA ILE A 348 8.05 14.81 -1.80
C ILE A 348 8.82 14.88 -0.48
N GLU A 349 8.40 15.76 0.44
CA GLU A 349 9.09 16.01 1.71
C GLU A 349 9.26 14.76 2.58
N HIS A 350 8.44 13.73 2.36
CA HIS A 350 8.43 12.52 3.17
C HIS A 350 9.02 11.29 2.45
N ARG A 351 9.55 11.44 1.23
CA ARG A 351 10.19 10.34 0.49
C ARG A 351 11.32 9.70 1.25
N TYR A 352 12.18 10.50 1.88
CA TYR A 352 13.32 9.99 2.63
C TYR A 352 12.92 8.99 3.72
N PHE A 353 11.79 9.21 4.40
CA PHE A 353 11.34 8.37 5.51
C PHE A 353 10.75 7.04 5.03
N LYS A 354 9.92 7.07 3.98
CA LYS A 354 9.38 5.85 3.38
C LYS A 354 10.47 5.04 2.66
N SER A 355 11.45 5.69 2.03
CA SER A 355 12.64 5.02 1.49
C SER A 355 13.47 4.34 2.56
N LEU A 356 13.70 4.97 3.72
CA LEU A 356 14.43 4.35 4.83
C LEU A 356 13.75 3.05 5.30
N LYS A 357 12.42 3.07 5.44
CA LYS A 357 11.65 1.88 5.84
C LYS A 357 11.74 0.74 4.82
N LEU A 358 11.61 1.06 3.53
CA LEU A 358 11.79 0.09 2.44
C LEU A 358 13.22 -0.46 2.39
N ALA A 359 14.23 0.39 2.59
CA ALA A 359 15.63 -0.02 2.64
C ALA A 359 15.89 -1.04 3.77
N GLY A 360 15.26 -0.86 4.94
CA GLY A 360 15.27 -1.87 6.00
C GLY A 360 14.64 -3.20 5.58
N GLY A 361 13.53 -3.16 4.85
CA GLY A 361 12.91 -4.36 4.26
C GLY A 361 13.83 -5.07 3.27
N LEU A 362 14.52 -4.32 2.41
CA LEU A 362 15.50 -4.87 1.46
C LEU A 362 16.70 -5.48 2.20
N ALA A 363 17.25 -4.80 3.20
CA ALA A 363 18.34 -5.34 4.03
C ALA A 363 17.94 -6.63 4.75
N PHE A 364 16.70 -6.71 5.26
CA PHE A 364 16.15 -7.95 5.83
C PHE A 364 16.11 -9.09 4.81
N MET A 365 15.62 -8.82 3.60
CA MET A 365 15.57 -9.79 2.51
C MET A 365 16.96 -10.31 2.12
N ASP A 366 17.97 -9.45 2.21
CA ASP A 366 19.37 -9.79 1.92
C ASP A 366 20.07 -10.50 3.09
N GLY A 367 19.46 -10.50 4.28
CA GLY A 367 20.06 -11.05 5.49
C GLY A 367 21.12 -10.15 6.12
N HIS A 368 21.15 -8.86 5.74
CA HIS A 368 22.10 -7.89 6.27
C HIS A 368 21.69 -7.41 7.68
N GLY A 369 22.68 -7.23 8.54
CA GLY A 369 22.51 -6.64 9.88
C GLY A 369 22.50 -5.11 9.89
N GLU A 370 22.80 -4.48 8.75
CA GLU A 370 22.81 -3.04 8.55
C GLU A 370 22.23 -2.68 7.19
N ILE A 371 21.68 -1.46 7.07
CA ILE A 371 21.27 -0.92 5.78
C ILE A 371 22.53 -0.51 5.03
N THR A 372 22.74 -1.08 3.83
CA THR A 372 23.83 -0.65 2.94
C THR A 372 23.42 0.57 2.13
N GLU A 373 24.38 1.32 1.59
CA GLU A 373 24.08 2.42 0.66
C GLU A 373 23.24 1.95 -0.54
N ASP A 374 23.53 0.77 -1.08
CA ASP A 374 22.77 0.23 -2.22
C ASP A 374 21.33 -0.10 -1.83
N ASN A 375 21.09 -0.67 -0.63
CA ASN A 375 19.71 -0.85 -0.14
C ASN A 375 18.97 0.50 -0.07
N MET A 376 19.63 1.57 0.39
CA MET A 376 19.05 2.91 0.44
C MET A 376 18.78 3.47 -0.97
N TYR A 377 19.73 3.38 -1.90
CA TYR A 377 19.56 3.86 -3.27
C TYR A 377 18.46 3.11 -4.03
N HIS A 378 18.35 1.79 -3.86
CA HIS A 378 17.25 1.00 -4.44
C HIS A 378 15.88 1.47 -3.91
N ALA A 379 15.80 1.80 -2.61
CA ALA A 379 14.57 2.33 -2.01
C ALA A 379 14.26 3.78 -2.43
N ILE A 380 15.29 4.59 -2.71
CA ILE A 380 15.13 5.92 -3.31
C ILE A 380 14.60 5.81 -4.75
N ALA A 381 15.13 4.87 -5.55
CA ALA A 381 14.64 4.62 -6.91
C ALA A 381 13.13 4.30 -6.92
N MET A 382 12.67 3.48 -5.97
CA MET A 382 11.26 3.20 -5.77
C MET A 382 10.44 4.43 -5.36
N ALA A 383 10.97 5.31 -4.50
CA ALA A 383 10.27 6.54 -4.11
C ALA A 383 10.15 7.53 -5.27
N GLU A 384 11.18 7.67 -6.09
CA GLU A 384 11.16 8.54 -7.27
C GLU A 384 10.22 8.00 -8.36
N GLU A 385 10.20 6.69 -8.60
CA GLU A 385 9.22 6.05 -9.49
C GLU A 385 7.79 6.25 -8.97
N SER A 386 7.58 6.09 -7.66
CA SER A 386 6.30 6.36 -6.99
C SER A 386 5.83 7.81 -7.18
N GLY A 387 6.73 8.77 -6.99
CA GLY A 387 6.43 10.19 -7.17
C GLY A 387 5.96 10.54 -8.59
N LYS A 388 6.54 9.89 -9.61
CA LYS A 388 6.08 10.03 -11.01
C LYS A 388 4.65 9.51 -11.17
N SER A 389 4.32 8.37 -10.58
CA SER A 389 2.95 7.85 -10.60
C SER A 389 1.96 8.72 -9.85
N PHE A 390 2.35 9.28 -8.71
CA PHE A 390 1.49 10.20 -7.97
C PHE A 390 1.14 11.44 -8.80
N LYS A 391 2.13 12.03 -9.48
CA LYS A 391 1.87 13.14 -10.43
C LYS A 391 0.94 12.72 -11.58
N GLN A 392 1.04 11.50 -12.07
CA GLN A 392 0.11 11.00 -13.09
C GLN A 392 -1.31 10.83 -12.53
N MET A 393 -1.46 10.38 -11.28
CA MET A 393 -2.76 10.29 -10.62
C MET A 393 -3.42 11.67 -10.47
N LEU A 394 -2.67 12.71 -10.10
CA LEU A 394 -3.20 14.07 -10.00
C LEU A 394 -3.64 14.63 -11.37
N ASN A 395 -2.90 14.30 -12.42
CA ASN A 395 -3.14 14.76 -13.79
C ASN A 395 -4.03 13.80 -14.62
N GLN A 396 -5.08 13.23 -14.01
CA GLN A 396 -6.10 12.51 -14.78
C GLN A 396 -6.93 13.45 -15.64
N ASP A 397 -7.39 12.94 -16.78
CA ASP A 397 -8.42 13.60 -17.57
C ASP A 397 -9.67 13.78 -16.71
N LYS A 398 -10.06 15.03 -16.49
CA LYS A 398 -11.34 15.36 -15.82
C LYS A 398 -12.52 14.95 -16.70
N ASN A 399 -13.70 14.82 -16.11
CA ASN A 399 -14.89 14.33 -16.82
C ASN A 399 -15.23 15.15 -18.08
N TYR A 400 -15.06 16.47 -18.04
CA TYR A 400 -15.24 17.33 -19.22
C TYR A 400 -14.18 17.10 -20.32
N VAL A 401 -12.95 16.71 -19.96
CA VAL A 401 -11.89 16.33 -20.91
C VAL A 401 -12.23 15.00 -21.58
N LYS A 402 -12.65 14.01 -20.79
CA LYS A 402 -13.13 12.71 -21.28
C LYS A 402 -14.31 12.89 -22.23
N LEU A 403 -15.26 13.76 -21.89
CA LEU A 403 -16.41 14.11 -22.72
C LEU A 403 -15.97 14.72 -24.06
N ALA A 404 -15.06 15.70 -24.04
CA ALA A 404 -14.56 16.31 -25.27
C ALA A 404 -13.91 15.30 -26.20
N LYS A 405 -13.01 14.47 -25.66
CA LYS A 405 -12.33 13.40 -26.42
C LYS A 405 -13.33 12.38 -26.99
N TYR A 406 -14.38 12.04 -26.24
CA TYR A 406 -15.41 11.11 -26.70
C TYR A 406 -16.23 11.69 -27.86
N VAL A 407 -16.78 12.90 -27.68
CA VAL A 407 -17.64 13.57 -28.67
C VAL A 407 -16.87 13.81 -29.98
N CYS A 408 -15.61 14.22 -29.91
CA CYS A 408 -14.76 14.41 -31.09
C CYS A 408 -14.23 13.09 -31.70
N GLY A 409 -14.31 11.98 -30.98
CA GLY A 409 -13.82 10.67 -31.44
C GLY A 409 -14.89 9.74 -32.00
N ILE A 410 -16.17 9.95 -31.65
CA ILE A 410 -17.26 9.05 -32.03
C ILE A 410 -17.72 9.21 -33.49
N ASN A 411 -17.30 10.29 -34.18
CA ASN A 411 -17.59 10.58 -35.59
C ASN A 411 -19.08 10.47 -35.97
N ARG A 412 -19.98 10.76 -35.03
CA ARG A 412 -21.43 10.83 -35.26
C ARG A 412 -22.05 11.89 -34.37
N GLU A 413 -23.23 12.34 -34.78
CA GLU A 413 -24.08 13.19 -33.96
C GLU A 413 -24.65 12.40 -32.78
N VAL A 414 -24.67 13.01 -31.60
CA VAL A 414 -25.16 12.41 -30.35
C VAL A 414 -26.06 13.39 -29.60
N THR A 415 -27.02 12.86 -28.85
CA THR A 415 -27.88 13.62 -27.94
C THR A 415 -27.43 13.45 -26.49
N HIS A 416 -28.03 14.20 -25.56
CA HIS A 416 -27.82 13.98 -24.12
C HIS A 416 -28.21 12.56 -23.68
N VAL A 417 -29.16 11.92 -24.35
CA VAL A 417 -29.57 10.54 -24.05
C VAL A 417 -28.45 9.58 -24.42
N ASP A 418 -27.92 9.68 -25.65
CA ASP A 418 -26.80 8.85 -26.12
C ASP A 418 -25.57 8.98 -25.21
N LEU A 419 -25.26 10.21 -24.78
CA LEU A 419 -24.15 10.46 -23.86
C LEU A 419 -24.40 9.85 -22.48
N THR A 420 -25.63 9.90 -21.97
CA THR A 420 -25.97 9.31 -20.66
C THR A 420 -25.86 7.79 -20.70
N GLU A 421 -26.24 7.16 -21.82
CA GLU A 421 -26.12 5.71 -22.01
C GLU A 421 -24.66 5.28 -22.21
N SER A 422 -23.87 6.07 -22.94
CA SER A 422 -22.51 5.70 -23.33
C SER A 422 -21.45 6.04 -22.27
N LEU A 423 -21.67 7.11 -21.48
CA LEU A 423 -20.67 7.67 -20.58
C LEU A 423 -21.14 7.56 -19.13
N PRO A 424 -20.59 6.63 -18.32
CA PRO A 424 -20.99 6.45 -16.92
C PRO A 424 -20.87 7.71 -16.06
N PHE A 425 -19.96 8.62 -16.39
CA PHE A 425 -19.75 9.88 -15.67
C PHE A 425 -20.69 11.02 -16.12
N TYR A 426 -21.44 10.85 -17.22
CA TYR A 426 -22.33 11.88 -17.78
C TYR A 426 -23.76 11.72 -17.22
N ARG A 427 -23.93 12.03 -15.93
CA ARG A 427 -25.19 11.85 -15.18
C ARG A 427 -25.62 13.15 -14.50
N GLY A 428 -26.82 13.11 -13.90
CA GLY A 428 -27.35 14.23 -13.11
C GLY A 428 -28.40 15.07 -13.85
N ALA A 429 -28.72 16.22 -13.24
CA ALA A 429 -29.70 17.15 -13.79
C ALA A 429 -29.20 17.81 -15.08
N LEU A 430 -30.12 18.36 -15.88
CA LEU A 430 -29.78 19.00 -17.16
C LEU A 430 -28.76 20.13 -16.98
N SER A 431 -28.86 20.92 -15.92
CA SER A 431 -27.89 21.99 -15.60
C SER A 431 -26.46 21.46 -15.47
N GLN A 432 -26.26 20.38 -14.70
CA GLN A 432 -24.94 19.76 -14.51
C GLN A 432 -24.36 19.23 -15.83
N LYS A 433 -25.21 18.65 -16.69
CA LYS A 433 -24.82 18.18 -18.02
C LYS A 433 -24.44 19.33 -18.94
N SER A 434 -25.21 20.42 -18.93
CA SER A 434 -24.92 21.63 -19.70
C SER A 434 -23.61 22.29 -19.25
N ASP A 435 -23.35 22.39 -17.95
CA ASP A 435 -22.09 22.92 -17.42
C ASP A 435 -20.89 22.04 -17.83
N MET A 436 -21.03 20.72 -17.74
CA MET A 436 -20.00 19.78 -18.17
C MET A 436 -19.71 19.91 -19.67
N MET A 437 -20.75 20.05 -20.50
CA MET A 437 -20.62 20.27 -21.94
C MET A 437 -19.93 21.61 -22.23
N GLN A 438 -20.27 22.67 -21.50
CA GLN A 438 -19.64 23.98 -21.67
C GLN A 438 -18.14 23.93 -21.32
N MET A 439 -17.77 23.25 -20.23
CA MET A 439 -16.37 23.01 -19.89
C MET A 439 -15.65 22.16 -20.95
N ALA A 440 -16.33 21.16 -21.52
CA ALA A 440 -15.78 20.32 -22.59
C ALA A 440 -15.51 21.13 -23.87
N ILE A 441 -16.44 22.01 -24.28
CA ILE A 441 -16.26 22.93 -25.40
C ILE A 441 -15.06 23.87 -25.14
N ALA A 442 -15.00 24.49 -23.96
CA ALA A 442 -13.94 25.43 -23.61
C ALA A 442 -12.55 24.76 -23.58
N TRP A 443 -12.46 23.55 -23.03
CA TRP A 443 -11.23 22.76 -23.02
C TRP A 443 -10.85 22.30 -24.43
N GLY A 444 -11.83 21.81 -25.20
CA GLY A 444 -11.63 21.33 -26.57
C GLY A 444 -11.05 22.43 -27.47
N TYR A 445 -11.59 23.65 -27.39
CA TYR A 445 -11.12 24.78 -28.20
C TYR A 445 -9.61 25.06 -28.01
N LYS A 446 -9.09 24.90 -26.78
CA LYS A 446 -7.66 25.05 -26.48
C LYS A 446 -6.80 23.86 -26.93
N ASN A 447 -7.42 22.73 -27.28
CA ASN A 447 -6.77 21.45 -27.61
C ASN A 447 -7.12 20.96 -29.02
N SER A 448 -7.42 21.88 -29.94
CA SER A 448 -7.73 21.59 -31.35
C SER A 448 -8.93 20.65 -31.55
N MET A 449 -9.90 20.69 -30.64
CA MET A 449 -11.16 19.94 -30.71
C MET A 449 -12.32 20.93 -30.73
N ILE A 450 -13.20 20.82 -31.73
CA ILE A 450 -14.39 21.66 -31.85
C ILE A 450 -15.61 20.79 -31.56
N ILE A 451 -16.45 21.25 -30.62
CA ILE A 451 -17.74 20.65 -30.31
C ILE A 451 -18.83 21.65 -30.71
N LYS A 452 -19.72 21.23 -31.60
CA LYS A 452 -20.83 22.04 -32.12
C LYS A 452 -22.15 21.54 -31.55
N ARG A 453 -23.05 22.48 -31.29
CA ARG A 453 -24.41 22.23 -30.80
C ARG A 453 -25.41 22.70 -31.85
N LYS A 454 -26.36 21.85 -32.20
CA LYS A 454 -27.46 22.15 -33.12
C LYS A 454 -28.77 21.83 -32.41
N PHE A 455 -29.74 22.74 -32.51
CA PHE A 455 -31.08 22.51 -32.00
C PHE A 455 -32.02 22.23 -33.17
N ASP A 456 -32.75 21.12 -33.11
CA ASP A 456 -33.79 20.77 -34.07
C ASP A 456 -34.98 20.17 -33.32
N ASN A 457 -36.18 20.72 -33.51
CA ASN A 457 -37.41 20.33 -32.80
C ASN A 457 -37.27 20.22 -31.27
N ASN A 458 -36.60 21.19 -30.62
CA ASN A 458 -36.28 21.20 -29.18
C ASN A 458 -35.36 20.07 -28.70
N ILE A 459 -34.73 19.33 -29.61
CA ILE A 459 -33.71 18.33 -29.29
C ILE A 459 -32.33 18.95 -29.56
N GLU A 460 -31.44 18.85 -28.57
CA GLU A 460 -30.05 19.27 -28.70
C GLU A 460 -29.20 18.13 -29.26
N PHE A 461 -28.63 18.38 -30.43
CA PHE A 461 -27.71 17.52 -31.13
C PHE A 461 -26.28 18.05 -30.99
N ILE A 462 -25.35 17.16 -30.67
CA ILE A 462 -23.96 17.48 -30.36
C ILE A 462 -23.07 16.73 -31.36
N THR A 463 -22.14 17.46 -31.98
CA THR A 463 -21.14 16.90 -32.92
C THR A 463 -19.74 17.36 -32.52
N GLY A 464 -18.75 16.52 -32.75
CA GLY A 464 -17.35 16.84 -32.48
C GLY A 464 -16.45 16.59 -33.68
N GLU A 465 -15.47 17.46 -33.87
CA GLU A 465 -14.42 17.33 -34.87
C GLU A 465 -13.05 17.64 -34.24
N THR A 466 -12.00 16.91 -34.63
CA THR A 466 -10.62 17.23 -34.25
C THR A 466 -9.95 17.89 -35.44
N LEU A 467 -9.42 19.10 -35.25
CA LEU A 467 -8.67 19.79 -36.29
C LEU A 467 -7.32 19.08 -36.49
N GLY A 468 -7.06 18.62 -37.71
CA GLY A 468 -5.72 18.16 -38.10
C GLY A 468 -4.71 19.30 -38.02
N LYS A 469 -3.43 18.97 -37.76
CA LYS A 469 -2.36 19.94 -38.01
C LYS A 469 -2.33 20.24 -39.50
N THR A 470 -2.60 21.49 -39.86
CA THR A 470 -2.21 22.03 -41.16
C THR A 470 -0.69 22.18 -41.17
N ASP A 471 -0.07 21.69 -42.25
CA ASP A 471 1.38 21.72 -42.50
C ASP A 471 2.00 23.13 -42.46
#